data_AF-A0A9Q6ELQ7-F1
#
_entry.id   AF-A0A9Q6ELQ7-F1
#
_cell.length_a   1.000
_cell.length_b   1.000
_cell.length_c   1.000
_cell.angle_alpha   90.00
_cell.angle_beta   90.00
_cell.angle_gamma   90.00
#
_symmetry.space_group_name_H-M   'P 1'
#
loop_
_entity.id
_entity.type
_entity.pdbx_description
1 polymer ?
#
loop_
_entity_poly.entity_id
_entity_poly.type
_entity_poly.pdbx_seq_one_letter_code
_entity_poly.pdbx_strand_id
1 'polypeptide(L)'
;MRSKKVVNFISGHLDITQAEFEMHYRPLIDRAIAQNECFVVGDARGADTLAQQYLWGRTEAVIVYHMFSSPRNNPGFSTRGGFQSDVERDTQMTLDSDRDIAWVRPGREQSGTQANCDRRSLLI
;
A
#
# COMPACT_ATOMS: atom_id res chain seq x y z
N MET A 1 14.19 18.77 16.28
CA MET A 1 14.17 17.90 15.09
C MET A 1 12.88 17.10 15.14
N ARG A 2 12.03 17.14 14.10
CA ARG A 2 10.90 16.20 14.01
C ARG A 2 11.47 14.82 13.70
N SER A 3 11.14 13.81 14.50
CA SER A 3 11.48 12.42 14.18
C SER A 3 10.85 12.07 12.83
N LYS A 4 11.57 11.29 12.01
CA LYS A 4 11.03 10.76 10.74
C LYS A 4 9.77 9.94 11.07
N LYS A 5 8.66 10.21 10.38
CA LYS A 5 7.46 9.38 10.48
C LYS A 5 7.70 8.05 9.76
N VAL A 6 7.25 6.95 10.36
CA VAL A 6 7.20 5.64 9.71
C VAL A 6 6.23 5.71 8.52
N VAL A 7 6.60 5.12 7.40
CA VAL A 7 5.77 5.01 6.20
C VAL A 7 5.48 3.53 5.94
N ASN A 8 4.20 3.20 5.79
CA ASN A 8 3.72 1.84 5.54
C ASN A 8 3.31 1.67 4.07
N PHE A 9 3.83 0.66 3.40
CA PHE A 9 3.38 0.25 2.07
C PHE A 9 2.23 -0.76 2.20
N ILE A 10 1.03 -0.35 1.78
CA ILE A 10 -0.12 -1.24 1.70
C ILE A 10 -0.16 -1.89 0.32
N SER A 11 -0.16 -3.22 0.27
CA SER A 11 -0.37 -3.99 -0.96
C SER A 11 -1.15 -5.29 -0.72
N GLY A 12 -1.78 -5.83 -1.75
CA GLY A 12 -2.60 -7.03 -1.59
C GLY A 12 -3.20 -7.58 -2.88
N HIS A 13 -4.06 -8.59 -2.74
CA HIS A 13 -4.67 -9.28 -3.86
C HIS A 13 -5.73 -8.42 -4.56
N LEU A 14 -5.79 -8.55 -5.89
CA LEU A 14 -6.78 -7.86 -6.73
C LEU A 14 -8.21 -8.33 -6.48
N ASP A 15 -8.37 -9.54 -5.95
CA ASP A 15 -9.63 -10.22 -5.64
C ASP A 15 -9.84 -10.41 -4.13
N ILE A 16 -9.22 -9.56 -3.31
CA ILE A 16 -9.49 -9.58 -1.86
C ILE A 16 -10.95 -9.18 -1.59
N THR A 17 -11.58 -9.89 -0.65
CA THR A 17 -12.93 -9.58 -0.18
C THR A 17 -12.90 -8.51 0.91
N GLN A 18 -14.03 -7.85 1.16
CA GLN A 18 -14.15 -6.95 2.31
C GLN A 18 -13.82 -7.68 3.62
N ALA A 19 -14.30 -8.91 3.81
CA ALA A 19 -14.04 -9.67 5.03
C ALA A 19 -12.55 -9.96 5.27
N GLU A 20 -11.81 -10.33 4.22
CA GLU A 20 -10.36 -10.51 4.29
C GLU A 20 -9.65 -9.18 4.58
N PHE A 21 -10.11 -8.07 3.98
CA PHE A 21 -9.56 -6.74 4.27
C PHE A 21 -9.77 -6.33 5.73
N GLU A 22 -10.98 -6.50 6.25
CA GLU A 22 -11.33 -6.23 7.65
C GLU A 22 -10.50 -7.10 8.61
N MET A 23 -10.25 -8.37 8.26
CA MET A 23 -9.49 -9.28 9.10
C MET A 23 -7.99 -8.98 9.10
N HIS A 24 -7.40 -8.71 7.94
CA HIS A 24 -5.95 -8.70 7.78
C HIS A 24 -5.33 -7.30 7.67
N TYR A 25 -6.07 -6.31 7.18
CA TYR A 25 -5.54 -4.97 6.89
C TYR A 25 -5.98 -3.96 7.93
N ARG A 26 -7.29 -3.91 8.22
CA ARG A 26 -7.86 -2.86 9.08
C ARG A 26 -7.17 -2.72 10.44
N PRO A 27 -6.89 -3.80 11.21
CA PRO A 27 -6.25 -3.65 12.52
C PRO A 27 -4.83 -3.05 12.43
N LEU A 28 -4.11 -3.32 11.34
CA LEU A 28 -2.77 -2.80 11.10
C LEU A 28 -2.82 -1.33 10.68
N ILE A 29 -3.77 -0.97 9.82
CA ILE A 29 -3.99 0.42 9.40
C ILE A 29 -4.43 1.27 10.60
N ASP A 30 -5.37 0.80 11.41
CA ASP A 30 -5.86 1.50 12.60
C ASP A 30 -4.71 1.77 13.59
N ARG A 31 -3.81 0.79 13.79
CA ARG A 31 -2.62 0.96 14.62
C ARG A 31 -1.67 2.03 14.05
N ALA A 32 -1.39 1.99 12.76
CA ALA A 32 -0.50 2.95 12.10
C ALA A 32 -1.07 4.38 12.16
N ILE A 33 -2.38 4.56 11.99
CA ILE A 33 -3.07 5.84 12.18
C ILE A 33 -2.90 6.33 13.62
N ALA A 34 -3.15 5.47 14.62
CA ALA A 34 -3.00 5.82 16.04
C ALA A 34 -1.55 6.23 16.40
N GLN A 35 -0.57 5.73 15.66
CA GLN A 35 0.85 6.07 15.78
C GLN A 35 1.28 7.27 14.91
N ASN A 36 0.33 7.92 14.22
CA ASN A 36 0.57 9.07 13.34
C ASN A 36 1.56 8.77 12.19
N GLU A 37 1.59 7.50 11.75
CA GLU A 37 2.38 6.99 10.63
C GLU A 37 1.75 7.39 9.28
N CYS A 38 2.54 7.27 8.21
CA CYS A 38 2.14 7.60 6.84
C CYS A 38 1.93 6.33 6.01
N PHE A 39 1.33 6.48 4.82
CA PHE A 39 1.02 5.39 3.91
C PHE A 39 1.44 5.68 2.48
N VAL A 40 1.92 4.65 1.80
CA VAL A 40 1.98 4.59 0.34
C VAL A 40 1.15 3.40 -0.13
N VAL A 41 0.42 3.57 -1.21
CA VAL A 41 -0.49 2.55 -1.76
C VAL A 41 -0.52 2.66 -3.28
N GLY A 42 -0.69 1.54 -3.97
CA GLY A 42 -0.92 1.54 -5.41
C GLY A 42 -2.31 2.02 -5.79
N ASP A 43 -2.60 1.96 -7.09
CA ASP A 43 -3.88 2.34 -7.70
C ASP A 43 -4.61 1.15 -8.32
N ALA A 44 -4.28 -0.08 -7.94
CA ALA A 44 -4.93 -1.26 -8.48
C ALA A 44 -6.35 -1.45 -7.91
N ARG A 45 -7.11 -2.39 -8.47
CA ARG A 45 -8.36 -2.87 -7.85
C ARG A 45 -8.05 -3.77 -6.64
N GLY A 46 -9.05 -4.03 -5.81
CA GLY A 46 -8.91 -4.94 -4.67
C GLY A 46 -8.29 -4.22 -3.47
N ALA A 47 -7.21 -4.75 -2.92
CA ALA A 47 -6.62 -4.25 -1.66
C ALA A 47 -6.29 -2.76 -1.69
N ASP A 48 -5.71 -2.27 -2.79
CA ASP A 48 -5.38 -0.85 -2.96
C ASP A 48 -6.63 0.03 -2.90
N THR A 49 -7.68 -0.34 -3.63
CA THR A 49 -8.97 0.38 -3.62
C THR A 49 -9.60 0.40 -2.23
N LEU A 50 -9.65 -0.76 -1.56
CA LEU A 50 -10.22 -0.86 -0.21
C LEU A 50 -9.41 -0.05 0.81
N ALA A 51 -8.09 -0.08 0.71
CA ALA A 51 -7.19 0.70 1.55
C ALA A 51 -7.40 2.21 1.34
N GLN A 52 -7.43 2.67 0.10
CA GLN A 52 -7.69 4.08 -0.21
C GLN A 52 -9.06 4.54 0.33
N GLN A 53 -10.12 3.75 0.11
CA GLN A 53 -11.46 4.05 0.62
C GLN A 53 -11.49 4.08 2.16
N TYR A 54 -10.79 3.14 2.81
CA TYR A 54 -10.72 3.10 4.26
C TYR A 54 -9.95 4.29 4.84
N LEU A 55 -8.84 4.68 4.23
CA LEU A 55 -8.02 5.81 4.68
C LEU A 55 -8.68 7.16 4.43
N TRP A 56 -9.55 7.27 3.41
CA TRP A 56 -10.20 8.52 3.04
C TRP A 56 -11.01 9.11 4.20
N GLY A 57 -10.77 10.39 4.50
CA GLY A 57 -11.38 11.10 5.63
C GLY A 57 -10.84 10.71 7.02
N ARG A 58 -9.91 9.74 7.11
CA ARG A 58 -9.26 9.34 8.38
C ARG A 58 -7.86 9.90 8.53
N THR A 59 -7.15 10.12 7.43
CA THR A 59 -5.83 10.74 7.40
C THR A 59 -5.53 11.34 6.03
N GLU A 60 -4.73 12.40 5.98
CA GLU A 60 -4.20 12.98 4.75
C GLU A 60 -2.79 12.43 4.42
N ALA A 61 -2.20 11.64 5.31
CA ALA A 61 -0.83 11.14 5.21
C ALA A 61 -0.72 9.92 4.26
N VAL A 62 -1.27 10.03 3.06
CA VAL A 62 -1.33 8.96 2.05
C VAL A 62 -0.81 9.50 0.71
N ILE A 63 0.04 8.71 0.03
CA ILE A 63 0.45 8.96 -1.35
C ILE A 63 0.03 7.76 -2.21
N VAL A 64 -0.76 8.00 -3.25
CA VAL A 64 -1.17 6.98 -4.22
C VAL A 64 -0.17 6.92 -5.38
N TYR A 65 0.46 5.76 -5.56
CA TYR A 65 1.41 5.52 -6.65
C TYR A 65 0.67 4.93 -7.84
N HIS A 66 0.95 5.45 -9.03
CA HIS A 66 0.31 4.98 -10.26
C HIS A 66 1.26 4.96 -11.43
N MET A 67 0.94 4.10 -12.41
CA MET A 67 1.66 4.07 -13.67
C MET A 67 1.27 5.25 -14.55
N PHE A 68 2.13 5.59 -15.51
CA PHE A 68 1.87 6.59 -16.54
C PHE A 68 1.47 7.96 -15.97
N SER A 69 0.51 8.63 -16.62
CA SER A 69 0.15 10.03 -16.35
C SER A 69 -0.94 10.22 -15.30
N SER A 70 -1.76 9.21 -14.99
CA SER A 70 -2.88 9.34 -14.05
C SER A 70 -3.23 8.03 -13.35
N PRO A 71 -3.76 8.08 -12.12
CA PRO A 71 -4.15 6.88 -11.40
C PRO A 71 -5.45 6.27 -11.96
N ARG A 72 -5.55 4.95 -11.91
CA ARG A 72 -6.79 4.21 -12.24
C ARG A 72 -7.90 4.48 -11.22
N ASN A 73 -7.52 4.64 -9.95
CA ASN A 73 -8.41 5.10 -8.88
C ASN A 73 -7.62 5.95 -7.87
N ASN A 74 -8.29 6.96 -7.34
CA ASN A 74 -7.80 7.80 -6.25
C ASN A 74 -8.98 8.63 -5.68
N PRO A 75 -9.35 8.52 -4.39
CA PRO A 75 -10.44 9.31 -3.81
C PRO A 75 -10.09 10.79 -3.60
N GLY A 76 -8.83 11.19 -3.79
CA GLY A 76 -8.39 12.58 -3.68
C GLY A 76 -7.05 12.78 -2.96
N PHE A 77 -6.28 11.71 -2.74
CA PHE A 77 -4.96 11.80 -2.13
C PHE A 77 -3.91 12.38 -3.09
N SER A 78 -2.80 12.85 -2.52
CA SER A 78 -1.60 13.18 -3.30
C SER A 78 -1.14 11.95 -4.09
N THR A 79 -0.63 12.17 -5.30
CA THR A 79 -0.17 11.08 -6.16
C THR A 79 1.32 11.16 -6.48
N ARG A 80 1.90 10.00 -6.78
CA ARG A 80 3.21 9.90 -7.44
C ARG A 80 3.09 8.98 -8.66
N GLY A 81 3.24 9.59 -9.83
CA GLY A 81 3.08 8.91 -11.12
C GLY A 81 4.37 8.71 -11.89
N GLY A 82 4.24 8.32 -13.16
CA GLY A 82 5.34 8.28 -14.13
C GLY A 82 5.98 6.91 -14.34
N PHE A 83 5.63 5.91 -13.53
CA PHE A 83 6.19 4.56 -13.64
C PHE A 83 5.67 3.84 -14.89
N GLN A 84 6.54 3.06 -15.53
CA GLN A 84 6.26 2.34 -16.78
C GLN A 84 5.82 0.89 -16.56
N SER A 85 6.05 0.35 -15.36
CA SER A 85 5.63 -1.01 -15.00
C SER A 85 5.21 -1.13 -13.54
N ASP A 86 4.45 -2.16 -13.21
CA ASP A 86 4.13 -2.51 -11.82
C ASP A 86 5.39 -2.77 -11.01
N VAL A 87 6.40 -3.44 -11.59
CA VAL A 87 7.68 -3.73 -10.92
C VAL A 87 8.41 -2.45 -10.54
N GLU A 88 8.49 -1.47 -11.45
CA GLU A 88 9.13 -0.19 -11.18
C GLU A 88 8.39 0.59 -10.09
N ARG A 89 7.06 0.70 -10.21
CA ARG A 89 6.19 1.37 -9.23
C ARG A 89 6.34 0.73 -7.85
N ASP A 90 6.22 -0.59 -7.77
CA ASP A 90 6.23 -1.32 -6.51
C ASP A 90 7.62 -1.34 -5.88
N THR A 91 8.68 -1.37 -6.69
CA THR A 91 10.05 -1.18 -6.20
C THR A 91 10.21 0.19 -5.56
N GLN A 92 9.70 1.25 -6.20
CA GLN A 92 9.76 2.59 -5.63
C GLN A 92 8.94 2.71 -4.34
N MET A 93 7.73 2.12 -4.28
CA MET A 93 6.95 2.08 -3.03
C MET A 93 7.69 1.33 -1.91
N THR A 94 8.38 0.23 -2.23
CA THR A 94 9.21 -0.49 -1.25
C THR A 94 10.34 0.39 -0.71
N LEU A 95 11.03 1.14 -1.58
CA LEU A 95 12.11 2.05 -1.20
C LEU A 95 11.64 3.29 -0.42
N ASP A 96 10.45 3.79 -0.72
CA ASP A 96 9.88 4.99 -0.08
C ASP A 96 9.16 4.71 1.23
N SER A 97 9.13 3.45 1.67
CA SER A 97 8.44 3.02 2.88
C SER A 97 9.37 2.24 3.81
N ASP A 98 9.01 2.18 5.09
CA ASP A 98 9.79 1.49 6.12
C ASP A 98 9.26 0.07 6.39
N ARG A 99 7.97 -0.21 6.13
CA ARG A 99 7.30 -1.48 6.42
C ARG A 99 6.25 -1.83 5.38
N ASP A 100 5.86 -3.11 5.33
CA ASP A 100 4.70 -3.57 4.56
C ASP A 100 3.50 -3.84 5.47
N ILE A 101 2.32 -3.41 5.03
CA ILE A 101 1.02 -3.90 5.47
C ILE A 101 0.48 -4.73 4.30
N ALA A 102 0.76 -6.02 4.33
CA ALA A 102 0.44 -6.94 3.25
C ALA A 102 0.00 -8.29 3.82
N TRP A 103 -0.88 -8.96 3.09
CA TRP A 103 -1.30 -10.32 3.40
C TRP A 103 -1.26 -11.19 2.15
N VAL A 104 -0.50 -12.28 2.21
CA VAL A 104 -0.46 -13.30 1.17
C VAL A 104 -1.48 -14.37 1.52
N ARG A 105 -2.53 -14.48 0.71
CA ARG A 105 -3.55 -15.53 0.86
C ARG A 105 -2.85 -16.89 0.73
N PRO A 106 -3.12 -17.86 1.63
CA PRO A 106 -2.54 -19.20 1.51
C PRO A 106 -2.77 -19.80 0.12
N GLY A 107 -1.70 -20.33 -0.50
CA GLY A 107 -1.71 -20.82 -1.88
C GLY A 107 -1.50 -19.76 -2.96
N ARG A 108 -1.14 -18.52 -2.58
CA ARG A 108 -0.85 -17.40 -3.50
C ARG A 108 0.56 -16.85 -3.33
N GLU A 109 1.52 -17.70 -3.01
CA GLU A 109 2.93 -17.37 -2.77
C GLU A 109 3.70 -17.00 -4.06
N GLN A 110 3.03 -16.97 -5.22
CA GLN A 110 3.59 -16.43 -6.48
C GLN A 110 2.89 -15.13 -6.90
N SER A 111 2.20 -14.47 -5.97
CA SER A 111 1.47 -13.22 -6.22
C SER A 111 2.39 -11.99 -6.22
N GLY A 112 1.92 -10.89 -6.81
CA GLY A 112 2.59 -9.58 -6.71
C GLY A 112 2.75 -9.12 -5.25
N THR A 113 1.80 -9.47 -4.38
CA THR A 113 1.91 -9.20 -2.93
C THR A 113 3.10 -9.93 -2.31
N GLN A 114 3.29 -11.22 -2.63
CA GLN A 114 4.48 -11.95 -2.17
C GLN A 114 5.76 -11.31 -2.71
N ALA A 115 5.79 -10.95 -4.00
CA ALA A 115 6.96 -10.29 -4.59
C ALA A 115 7.32 -8.96 -3.90
N ASN A 116 6.33 -8.22 -3.39
CA ASN A 116 6.55 -7.01 -2.61
C ASN A 116 7.16 -7.30 -1.23
N CYS A 117 6.64 -8.32 -0.53
CA CYS A 117 7.21 -8.78 0.74
C CYS A 117 8.66 -9.26 0.56
N ASP A 118 8.92 -10.08 -0.46
CA ASP A 118 10.25 -10.60 -0.77
C ASP A 118 11.23 -9.45 -1.07
N ARG A 119 10.79 -8.45 -1.83
CA ARG A 119 11.63 -7.27 -2.13
C ARG A 119 12.06 -6.56 -0.85
N ARG A 120 11.18 -6.41 0.15
CA ARG A 120 11.55 -5.78 1.41
C ARG A 120 12.49 -6.63 2.23
N SER A 121 12.30 -7.95 2.26
CA SER A 121 13.21 -8.86 2.96
C SER A 121 14.65 -8.80 2.45
N LEU A 122 14.87 -8.39 1.19
CA LEU A 122 16.21 -8.19 0.62
C LEU A 122 16.86 -6.85 1.00
N LEU A 123 16.12 -5.91 1.62
CA LEU A 123 16.63 -4.60 2.05
C LEU A 123 17.04 -4.56 3.53
N ILE A 124 16.79 -5.62 4.28
CA ILE A 124 17.06 -5.76 5.74
C ILE A 124 18.29 -6.64 5.93
#